data_AF-A0A960XM34-F1
#
_entry.id   AF-A0A960XM34-F1
#
_cell.length_a   1.000
_cell.length_b   1.000
_cell.length_c   1.000
_cell.angle_alpha   90.00
_cell.angle_beta   90.00
_cell.angle_gamma   90.00
#
_symmetry.space_group_name_H-M   'P 1'
#
loop_
_entity.id
_entity.type
_entity.pdbx_description
1 polymer ?
#
loop_
_entity_poly.entity_id
_entity_poly.type
_entity_poly.pdbx_seq_one_letter_code
_entity_poly.pdbx_strand_id
1 'polypeptide(L)'
;VPSAEVTIRISTSPKLPGELASNYESNHGVDVQVVFSGTRTFDAGLIGGEFTAWFPFDVPFLYDPAAGNLLVEVVTRSSSGIDYTDASNDLDDKSSRAFGYNPDGTSAQFRDTGADILALEFDAAFPLVVPAGFDLVEDDGWSGTLAVLLRMQEVYGAVSFPNLPMVLNGLAFRRDADTPSFEDGVALLTMRLSTTATAPDAMSATFAENYGNNVVTVYSGAIQLASPTESQPGSPAPFEIAVPFSAPYNYDPADGNLLVEIIVRSAAGIGWNDQSNELDDHASRAFSLSPDATQATYRDSGADVLRFDYTPAGPLLRISPAGGWREGPVLVTISSWQTGGVIRYTLDGSEPTATSPLYEHPLNLEGSTIFRAAAFAGDQPVTEVVGETYVNSRQPLMLGGVAGLDGKQVTLGLDGWEGFSFEVLATTSYRTWTSHGVRVNHGGRITFEDPLANVVAARFYQLRMVEP
;
A
#
# COMPACT_ATOMS: atom_id res chain seq x y z
N VAL A 1 -28.42 -9.23 33.26
CA VAL A 1 -27.79 -9.31 31.93
C VAL A 1 -26.71 -10.37 32.03
N PRO A 2 -26.77 -11.47 31.27
CA PRO A 2 -25.71 -12.48 31.30
C PRO A 2 -24.38 -11.81 30.96
N SER A 3 -23.33 -12.19 31.69
CA SER A 3 -21.97 -11.70 31.47
C SER A 3 -20.99 -12.86 31.46
N ALA A 4 -19.88 -12.69 30.75
CA ALA A 4 -18.75 -13.59 30.80
C ALA A 4 -17.44 -12.83 30.73
N GLU A 5 -16.43 -13.44 31.32
CA GLU A 5 -15.05 -13.16 30.98
C GLU A 5 -14.74 -13.85 29.65
N VAL A 6 -14.23 -13.09 28.70
CA VAL A 6 -13.89 -13.58 27.36
C VAL A 6 -12.44 -13.22 27.08
N THR A 7 -11.69 -14.19 26.61
CA THR A 7 -10.36 -14.01 26.04
C THR A 7 -10.40 -14.45 24.58
N ILE A 8 -9.89 -13.62 23.69
CA ILE A 8 -9.78 -13.93 22.26
C ILE A 8 -8.29 -13.95 21.90
N ARG A 9 -7.85 -15.06 21.32
CA ARG A 9 -6.54 -15.20 20.68
C ARG A 9 -6.71 -15.31 19.17
N ILE A 10 -5.85 -14.64 18.42
CA ILE A 10 -5.81 -14.73 16.95
C ILE A 10 -4.39 -15.11 16.51
N SER A 11 -4.29 -15.91 15.45
CA SER A 11 -3.02 -16.28 14.82
C SER A 11 -3.24 -16.69 13.37
N THR A 12 -2.16 -16.73 12.59
CA THR A 12 -2.12 -17.38 11.28
C THR A 12 -1.83 -18.86 11.45
N SER A 13 -2.82 -19.72 11.19
CA SER A 13 -2.70 -21.16 11.33
C SER A 13 -2.05 -21.82 10.10
N PRO A 14 -1.14 -22.79 10.32
CA PRO A 14 -0.65 -23.65 9.26
C PRO A 14 -1.64 -24.76 8.88
N LYS A 15 -2.79 -24.88 9.57
CA LYS A 15 -3.80 -25.91 9.31
C LYS A 15 -4.74 -25.47 8.20
N LEU A 16 -5.10 -26.39 7.32
CA LEU A 16 -6.24 -26.20 6.43
C LEU A 16 -7.55 -26.35 7.21
N PRO A 17 -8.64 -25.72 6.77
CA PRO A 17 -9.96 -26.07 7.28
C PRO A 17 -10.21 -27.58 7.15
N GLY A 18 -10.79 -28.18 8.19
CA GLY A 18 -10.99 -29.62 8.34
C GLY A 18 -9.80 -30.36 8.97
N GLU A 19 -8.63 -29.72 9.08
CA GLU A 19 -7.40 -30.34 9.62
C GLU A 19 -7.02 -29.87 11.02
N LEU A 20 -7.92 -29.14 11.71
CA LEU A 20 -7.69 -28.74 13.09
C LEU A 20 -7.39 -29.96 13.97
N ALA A 21 -6.31 -29.89 14.72
CA ALA A 21 -5.91 -30.91 15.69
C ALA A 21 -6.71 -30.78 16.99
N SER A 22 -6.73 -31.87 17.77
CA SER A 22 -7.38 -31.85 19.08
C SER A 22 -6.65 -30.94 20.07
N ASN A 23 -5.33 -30.87 20.03
CA ASN A 23 -4.56 -29.97 20.89
C ASN A 23 -4.66 -28.54 20.36
N TYR A 24 -5.26 -27.63 21.15
CA TYR A 24 -5.51 -26.24 20.76
C TYR A 24 -4.23 -25.50 20.35
N GLU A 25 -3.17 -25.62 21.16
CA GLU A 25 -1.90 -24.93 20.93
C GLU A 25 -1.22 -25.37 19.62
N SER A 26 -1.47 -26.61 19.16
CA SER A 26 -0.89 -27.10 17.91
C SER A 26 -1.57 -26.57 16.64
N ASN A 27 -2.69 -25.85 16.80
CA ASN A 27 -3.38 -25.21 15.69
C ASN A 27 -2.89 -23.77 15.46
N HIS A 28 -2.27 -23.14 16.46
CA HIS A 28 -1.77 -21.78 16.35
C HIS A 28 -0.49 -21.67 15.53
N GLY A 29 -0.35 -20.53 14.86
CA GLY A 29 0.92 -20.08 14.28
C GLY A 29 1.88 -19.55 15.33
N VAL A 30 3.07 -19.16 14.86
CA VAL A 30 4.09 -18.50 15.69
C VAL A 30 3.70 -17.07 16.10
N ASP A 31 2.72 -16.49 15.41
CA ASP A 31 2.21 -15.13 15.55
C ASP A 31 1.00 -15.02 16.50
N VAL A 32 0.75 -16.04 17.32
CA VAL A 32 -0.41 -16.05 18.22
C VAL A 32 -0.40 -14.89 19.21
N GLN A 33 -1.51 -14.17 19.26
CA GLN A 33 -1.68 -12.96 20.05
C GLN A 33 -3.02 -12.96 20.79
N VAL A 34 -3.03 -12.52 22.05
CA VAL A 34 -4.27 -12.17 22.74
C VAL A 34 -4.71 -10.79 22.25
N VAL A 35 -5.80 -10.73 21.50
CA VAL A 35 -6.32 -9.47 20.94
C VAL A 35 -7.39 -8.83 21.82
N PHE A 36 -8.03 -9.61 22.70
CA PHE A 36 -9.01 -9.11 23.65
C PHE A 36 -8.99 -9.96 24.92
N SER A 37 -9.04 -9.31 26.08
CA SER A 37 -9.32 -9.99 27.35
C SER A 37 -10.12 -9.12 28.30
N GLY A 38 -11.32 -9.55 28.66
CA GLY A 38 -12.14 -8.78 29.59
C GLY A 38 -13.55 -9.32 29.80
N THR A 39 -14.30 -8.64 30.67
CA THR A 39 -15.70 -8.96 30.92
C THR A 39 -16.61 -8.29 29.88
N ARG A 40 -17.55 -9.05 29.32
CA ARG A 40 -18.60 -8.58 28.41
C ARG A 40 -19.98 -8.93 28.94
N THR A 41 -20.93 -8.00 28.76
CA THR A 41 -22.34 -8.16 29.06
C THR A 41 -23.13 -8.34 27.77
N PHE A 42 -24.03 -9.32 27.72
CA PHE A 42 -24.77 -9.68 26.51
C PHE A 42 -26.26 -9.39 26.70
N ASP A 43 -26.85 -8.62 25.79
CA ASP A 43 -28.27 -8.23 25.89
C ASP A 43 -29.20 -9.36 25.42
N ALA A 44 -30.07 -9.82 26.33
CA ALA A 44 -30.93 -11.00 26.14
C ALA A 44 -32.23 -10.73 25.33
N GLY A 45 -32.30 -9.64 24.56
CA GLY A 45 -33.58 -9.11 24.05
C GLY A 45 -33.67 -8.88 22.53
N LEU A 46 -32.66 -9.23 21.74
CA LEU A 46 -32.60 -8.84 20.33
C LEU A 46 -33.05 -9.97 19.40
N ILE A 47 -33.95 -9.65 18.47
CA ILE A 47 -34.54 -10.58 17.51
C ILE A 47 -33.79 -10.45 16.17
N GLY A 48 -33.01 -11.48 15.82
CA GLY A 48 -32.56 -11.87 14.47
C GLY A 48 -31.86 -10.84 13.56
N GLY A 49 -30.60 -11.13 13.19
CA GLY A 49 -29.95 -10.61 11.97
C GLY A 49 -28.83 -9.59 12.13
N GLU A 50 -28.47 -9.17 13.35
CA GLU A 50 -27.42 -8.19 13.60
C GLU A 50 -26.29 -8.76 14.48
N PHE A 51 -25.05 -8.31 14.26
CA PHE A 51 -23.92 -8.58 15.16
C PHE A 51 -24.05 -7.72 16.42
N THR A 52 -24.22 -8.36 17.57
CA THR A 52 -24.57 -7.66 18.84
C THR A 52 -23.48 -7.77 19.91
N ALA A 53 -22.55 -8.73 19.76
CA ALA A 53 -21.41 -8.89 20.65
C ALA A 53 -20.15 -8.32 19.99
N TRP A 54 -19.74 -7.13 20.44
CA TRP A 54 -18.56 -6.44 19.92
C TRP A 54 -17.36 -6.58 20.86
N PHE A 55 -16.23 -6.97 20.26
CA PHE A 55 -14.95 -7.18 20.96
C PHE A 55 -13.90 -6.28 20.31
N PRO A 56 -13.77 -5.01 20.75
CA PRO A 56 -12.66 -4.15 20.32
C PRO A 56 -11.34 -4.82 20.69
N PHE A 57 -10.40 -4.84 19.75
CA PHE A 57 -9.09 -5.37 20.01
C PHE A 57 -8.26 -4.35 20.78
N ASP A 58 -7.60 -4.80 21.84
CA ASP A 58 -6.65 -4.00 22.61
C ASP A 58 -5.36 -3.77 21.78
N VAL A 59 -5.02 -4.73 20.92
CA VAL A 59 -3.94 -4.65 19.93
C VAL A 59 -4.44 -5.22 18.59
N PRO A 60 -4.33 -4.49 17.47
CA PRO A 60 -4.67 -5.01 16.15
C PRO A 60 -3.85 -6.26 15.80
N PHE A 61 -4.46 -7.21 15.09
CA PHE A 61 -3.78 -8.38 14.56
C PHE A 61 -3.53 -8.21 13.06
N LEU A 62 -2.27 -8.26 12.65
CA LEU A 62 -1.86 -8.20 11.25
C LEU A 62 -2.06 -9.58 10.59
N TYR A 63 -3.07 -9.70 9.73
CA TYR A 63 -3.34 -10.95 9.02
C TYR A 63 -2.77 -10.93 7.60
N ASP A 64 -1.79 -11.79 7.33
CA ASP A 64 -1.30 -12.09 5.99
C ASP A 64 -1.90 -13.42 5.48
N PRO A 65 -2.84 -13.39 4.52
CA PRO A 65 -3.43 -14.61 3.97
C PRO A 65 -2.43 -15.48 3.19
N ALA A 66 -1.27 -14.95 2.76
CA ALA A 66 -0.22 -15.75 2.15
C ALA A 66 0.56 -16.58 3.17
N ALA A 67 0.61 -16.15 4.43
CA ALA A 67 1.28 -16.86 5.51
C ALA A 67 0.44 -18.01 6.08
N GLY A 68 -0.88 -18.05 5.84
CA GLY A 68 -1.76 -19.14 6.22
C GLY A 68 -3.21 -18.74 6.51
N ASN A 69 -3.98 -19.66 7.10
CA ASN A 69 -5.40 -19.45 7.37
C ASN A 69 -5.61 -18.70 8.69
N LEU A 70 -6.62 -17.84 8.76
CA LEU A 70 -6.96 -17.17 10.02
C LEU A 70 -7.51 -18.16 11.05
N LEU A 71 -6.92 -18.19 12.25
CA LEU A 71 -7.45 -18.91 13.40
C LEU A 71 -7.86 -17.93 14.49
N VAL A 72 -9.12 -18.00 14.89
CA VAL A 72 -9.69 -17.25 16.01
C VAL A 72 -10.05 -18.24 17.10
N GLU A 73 -9.43 -18.11 18.25
CA GLU A 73 -9.76 -18.88 19.44
C GLU A 73 -10.47 -17.99 20.45
N VAL A 74 -11.59 -18.48 20.97
CA VAL A 74 -12.41 -17.78 21.95
C VAL A 74 -12.53 -18.64 23.20
N VAL A 75 -12.04 -18.14 24.33
CA VAL A 75 -12.19 -18.76 25.64
C VAL A 75 -13.21 -17.95 26.44
N THR A 76 -14.32 -18.59 26.80
CA THR A 76 -15.40 -17.95 27.55
C THR A 76 -15.53 -18.58 28.93
N ARG A 77 -15.55 -17.75 29.98
CA ARG A 77 -15.82 -18.15 31.37
C ARG A 77 -17.07 -17.44 31.87
N SER A 78 -18.14 -18.21 32.10
CA SER A 78 -19.42 -17.70 32.60
C SER A 78 -19.98 -18.57 33.73
N SER A 79 -20.58 -17.93 34.74
CA SER A 79 -21.28 -18.61 35.83
C SER A 79 -22.76 -18.89 35.58
N SER A 80 -23.37 -18.28 34.54
CA SER A 80 -24.81 -18.41 34.26
C SER A 80 -25.15 -19.13 32.97
N GLY A 81 -24.14 -19.52 32.18
CA GLY A 81 -24.31 -19.90 30.78
C GLY A 81 -24.65 -18.67 29.93
N ILE A 82 -24.12 -18.64 28.71
CA ILE A 82 -24.56 -17.74 27.65
C ILE A 82 -25.24 -18.62 26.61
N ASP A 83 -26.30 -18.12 25.98
CA ASP A 83 -27.03 -18.83 24.92
C ASP A 83 -26.10 -19.14 23.72
N TYR A 84 -26.55 -20.00 22.81
CA TYR A 84 -25.75 -20.39 21.65
C TYR A 84 -25.57 -19.22 20.66
N THR A 85 -24.36 -19.10 20.12
CA THR A 85 -24.07 -18.23 18.97
C THR A 85 -24.55 -18.88 17.66
N ASP A 86 -24.83 -18.06 16.65
CA ASP A 86 -25.15 -18.56 15.31
C ASP A 86 -23.91 -19.19 14.67
N ALA A 87 -24.11 -20.27 13.93
CA ALA A 87 -23.02 -21.04 13.33
C ALA A 87 -23.45 -21.63 11.99
N SER A 88 -22.53 -21.62 11.03
CA SER A 88 -22.67 -22.36 9.79
C SER A 88 -22.42 -23.85 10.02
N ASN A 89 -23.16 -24.68 9.28
CA ASN A 89 -22.93 -26.12 9.18
C ASN A 89 -22.39 -26.49 7.80
N ASP A 90 -21.53 -25.63 7.24
CA ASP A 90 -21.08 -25.78 5.86
C ASP A 90 -20.38 -27.12 5.62
N LEU A 91 -20.67 -27.71 4.47
CA LEU A 91 -20.10 -28.97 4.00
C LEU A 91 -18.98 -28.72 2.97
N ASP A 92 -18.66 -27.46 2.66
CA ASP A 92 -17.73 -27.09 1.60
C ASP A 92 -16.26 -26.90 2.04
N ASP A 93 -15.90 -27.37 3.24
CA ASP A 93 -14.53 -27.38 3.82
C ASP A 93 -13.81 -26.02 3.78
N LYS A 94 -14.52 -24.89 3.72
CA LYS A 94 -13.88 -23.56 3.80
C LYS A 94 -13.74 -23.04 5.23
N SER A 95 -14.30 -23.76 6.19
CA SER A 95 -14.17 -23.46 7.61
C SER A 95 -14.19 -24.76 8.43
N SER A 96 -13.72 -24.68 9.67
CA SER A 96 -13.81 -25.78 10.64
C SER A 96 -13.57 -25.24 12.03
N ARG A 97 -14.05 -25.94 13.05
CA ARG A 97 -13.78 -25.61 14.46
C ARG A 97 -13.42 -26.85 15.26
N ALA A 98 -12.57 -26.63 16.25
CA ALA A 98 -12.27 -27.57 17.32
C ALA A 98 -12.72 -26.93 18.63
N PHE A 99 -13.56 -27.60 19.42
CA PHE A 99 -14.17 -27.00 20.61
C PHE A 99 -14.38 -27.99 21.76
N GLY A 100 -14.62 -27.47 22.95
CA GLY A 100 -14.82 -28.21 24.19
C GLY A 100 -15.38 -27.32 25.28
N TYR A 101 -15.97 -27.93 26.31
CA TYR A 101 -16.69 -27.18 27.36
C TYR A 101 -15.84 -26.87 28.60
N ASN A 102 -14.58 -27.30 28.63
CA ASN A 102 -13.65 -26.96 29.70
C ASN A 102 -12.75 -25.80 29.25
N PRO A 103 -12.94 -24.56 29.75
CA PRO A 103 -12.16 -23.40 29.32
C PRO A 103 -10.68 -23.48 29.71
N ASP A 104 -10.32 -24.39 30.63
CA ASP A 104 -8.93 -24.65 31.03
C ASP A 104 -8.39 -25.96 30.43
N GLY A 105 -9.14 -26.57 29.50
CA GLY A 105 -8.75 -27.79 28.80
C GLY A 105 -7.77 -27.52 27.66
N THR A 106 -6.76 -28.35 27.52
CA THR A 106 -5.75 -28.24 26.44
C THR A 106 -6.13 -28.99 25.16
N SER A 107 -7.22 -29.76 25.18
CA SER A 107 -7.67 -30.57 24.06
C SER A 107 -9.15 -30.39 23.78
N ALA A 108 -9.49 -30.20 22.51
CA ALA A 108 -10.85 -30.20 22.00
C ALA A 108 -11.53 -31.55 22.22
N GLN A 109 -12.81 -31.49 22.56
CA GLN A 109 -13.70 -32.65 22.71
C GLN A 109 -14.38 -32.98 21.38
N PHE A 110 -14.63 -31.97 20.57
CA PHE A 110 -15.36 -32.06 19.30
C PHE A 110 -14.58 -31.33 18.22
N ARG A 111 -14.76 -31.79 16.98
CA ARG A 111 -14.30 -31.14 15.77
C ARG A 111 -15.34 -31.34 14.68
N ASP A 112 -15.65 -30.29 13.95
CA ASP A 112 -16.55 -30.32 12.79
C ASP A 112 -16.10 -29.31 11.73
N THR A 113 -16.75 -29.34 10.56
CA THR A 113 -16.51 -28.43 9.42
C THR A 113 -17.38 -27.17 9.50
N GLY A 114 -18.06 -26.96 10.62
CA GLY A 114 -18.80 -25.73 10.87
C GLY A 114 -17.89 -24.63 11.39
N ALA A 115 -18.44 -23.42 11.44
CA ALA A 115 -17.80 -22.29 12.11
C ALA A 115 -18.86 -21.33 12.64
N ASP A 116 -18.54 -20.67 13.74
CA ASP A 116 -19.38 -19.60 14.28
C ASP A 116 -19.38 -18.41 13.31
N ILE A 117 -20.52 -17.73 13.19
CA ILE A 117 -20.62 -16.56 12.29
C ILE A 117 -19.98 -15.36 12.97
N LEU A 118 -18.91 -14.85 12.37
CA LEU A 118 -18.12 -13.72 12.88
C LEU A 118 -18.13 -12.56 11.88
N ALA A 119 -18.19 -11.33 12.40
CA ALA A 119 -17.81 -10.14 11.66
C ALA A 119 -16.42 -9.72 12.12
N LEU A 120 -15.52 -9.53 11.16
CA LEU A 120 -14.19 -8.97 11.39
C LEU A 120 -14.16 -7.57 10.78
N GLU A 121 -13.82 -6.59 11.61
CA GLU A 121 -13.59 -5.23 11.15
C GLU A 121 -12.11 -5.08 10.85
N PHE A 122 -11.78 -4.88 9.58
CA PHE A 122 -10.42 -4.58 9.14
C PHE A 122 -10.26 -3.07 9.16
N ASP A 123 -9.29 -2.56 9.90
CA ASP A 123 -8.84 -1.19 9.68
C ASP A 123 -8.13 -1.17 8.32
N ALA A 124 -8.66 -0.36 7.40
CA ALA A 124 -8.12 -0.24 6.05
C ALA A 124 -6.72 0.42 6.04
N ALA A 125 -6.32 1.05 7.15
CA ALA A 125 -5.00 1.63 7.31
C ALA A 125 -4.06 0.63 7.99
N PHE A 126 -3.24 -0.08 7.20
CA PHE A 126 -1.99 -0.65 7.74
C PHE A 126 -1.22 0.46 8.47
N PRO A 127 -0.63 0.21 9.65
CA PRO A 127 0.25 1.20 10.26
C PRO A 127 1.38 1.47 9.29
N LEU A 128 1.46 2.71 8.77
CA LEU A 128 2.52 3.12 7.86
C LEU A 128 3.76 3.41 8.69
N VAL A 129 4.52 2.36 9.01
CA VAL A 129 5.78 2.46 9.73
C VAL A 129 6.92 2.55 8.73
N VAL A 130 7.80 3.53 8.92
CA VAL A 130 9.01 3.71 8.13
C VAL A 130 10.24 3.80 9.05
N PRO A 131 11.36 3.16 8.69
CA PRO A 131 11.52 2.32 7.49
C PRO A 131 10.66 1.05 7.54
N ALA A 132 10.39 0.44 6.38
CA ALA A 132 9.45 -0.69 6.32
C ALA A 132 10.06 -1.94 7.01
N GLY A 133 9.24 -2.70 7.72
CA GLY A 133 9.66 -3.91 8.45
C GLY A 133 9.92 -3.70 9.95
N PHE A 134 9.84 -2.46 10.44
CA PHE A 134 10.03 -2.13 11.86
C PHE A 134 8.72 -1.94 12.62
N ASP A 135 7.58 -2.43 12.14
CA ASP A 135 6.30 -2.32 12.83
C ASP A 135 6.24 -3.16 14.12
N LEU A 136 6.77 -4.39 14.06
CA LEU A 136 6.79 -5.36 15.16
C LEU A 136 8.19 -5.76 15.60
N VAL A 137 9.21 -5.21 14.95
CA VAL A 137 10.63 -5.49 15.23
C VAL A 137 11.20 -4.31 16.00
N GLU A 138 11.83 -4.61 17.13
CA GLU A 138 12.78 -3.70 17.75
C GLU A 138 14.14 -3.88 17.04
N ASP A 139 14.76 -2.76 16.65
CA ASP A 139 16.10 -2.75 16.07
C ASP A 139 17.14 -2.44 17.15
N ASP A 140 18.43 -2.59 16.84
CA ASP A 140 19.52 -2.41 17.81
C ASP A 140 19.96 -0.93 18.03
N GLY A 141 19.23 0.01 17.43
CA GLY A 141 19.55 1.43 17.38
C GLY A 141 18.72 2.32 18.31
N TRP A 142 19.32 3.41 18.78
CA TRP A 142 18.65 4.44 19.58
C TRP A 142 19.01 5.85 19.09
N SER A 143 18.05 6.77 19.10
CA SER A 143 18.25 8.16 18.72
C SER A 143 17.89 9.17 19.81
N GLY A 144 18.65 10.27 19.83
CA GLY A 144 18.42 11.40 20.74
C GLY A 144 17.45 12.44 20.21
N THR A 145 16.60 12.12 19.22
CA THR A 145 15.91 13.14 18.42
C THR A 145 15.09 14.12 19.26
N LEU A 146 14.41 13.63 20.31
CA LEU A 146 13.60 14.46 21.21
C LEU A 146 14.30 14.79 22.53
N ALA A 147 15.50 14.25 22.76
CA ALA A 147 16.25 14.38 23.99
C ALA A 147 17.19 15.60 23.99
N VAL A 148 17.65 16.06 22.82
CA VAL A 148 18.66 17.11 22.71
C VAL A 148 18.25 18.23 21.75
N LEU A 149 18.96 19.36 21.83
CA LEU A 149 18.84 20.41 20.82
C LEU A 149 19.49 19.93 19.52
N LEU A 150 18.74 19.97 18.41
CA LEU A 150 19.26 19.57 17.11
C LEU A 150 18.46 20.14 15.95
N ARG A 151 19.09 20.10 14.78
CA ARG A 151 18.45 20.12 13.47
C ARG A 151 18.85 18.84 12.75
N MET A 152 17.86 18.10 12.28
CA MET A 152 18.04 16.85 11.56
C MET A 152 17.13 16.82 10.34
N GLN A 153 17.64 16.22 9.28
CA GLN A 153 16.85 15.78 8.15
C GLN A 153 17.04 14.28 8.01
N GLU A 154 15.95 13.57 7.82
CA GLU A 154 15.91 12.14 7.54
C GLU A 154 15.27 11.96 6.18
N VAL A 155 15.79 11.03 5.37
CA VAL A 155 15.16 10.64 4.11
C VAL A 155 14.69 9.21 4.24
N TYR A 156 13.43 8.95 3.90
CA TYR A 156 12.85 7.62 3.80
C TYR A 156 12.57 7.32 2.34
N GLY A 157 13.09 6.20 1.87
CA GLY A 157 12.92 5.73 0.51
C GLY A 157 11.44 5.53 0.16
N ALA A 158 11.04 5.90 -1.06
CA ALA A 158 9.69 5.69 -1.57
C ALA A 158 9.24 4.22 -1.51
N VAL A 159 10.19 3.28 -1.50
CA VAL A 159 9.95 1.84 -1.34
C VAL A 159 9.36 1.46 0.02
N SER A 160 9.59 2.28 1.06
CA SER A 160 9.02 2.06 2.40
C SER A 160 7.55 2.50 2.49
N PHE A 161 6.96 2.98 1.40
CA PHE A 161 5.59 3.46 1.34
C PHE A 161 4.76 2.65 0.33
N PRO A 162 3.45 2.48 0.56
CA PRO A 162 2.54 1.99 -0.47
C PRO A 162 2.66 2.85 -1.74
N ASN A 163 2.83 2.24 -2.91
CA ASN A 163 3.04 2.93 -4.18
C ASN A 163 1.74 3.58 -4.73
N LEU A 164 1.12 4.43 -3.91
CA LEU A 164 -0.12 5.16 -4.16
C LEU A 164 -0.05 6.52 -3.48
N PRO A 165 -0.75 7.55 -3.99
CA PRO A 165 -0.79 8.84 -3.33
C PRO A 165 -1.50 8.73 -1.98
N MET A 166 -1.04 9.55 -1.03
CA MET A 166 -1.61 9.67 0.30
C MET A 166 -1.50 11.10 0.81
N VAL A 167 -2.33 11.42 1.80
CA VAL A 167 -2.18 12.64 2.60
C VAL A 167 -1.69 12.22 3.98
N LEU A 168 -0.52 12.71 4.37
CA LEU A 168 0.03 12.53 5.72
C LEU A 168 -0.56 13.59 6.65
N ASN A 169 -1.14 13.16 7.76
CA ASN A 169 -1.89 14.00 8.71
C ASN A 169 -1.24 14.08 10.10
N GLY A 170 -0.25 13.23 10.34
CA GLY A 170 0.47 13.15 11.60
C GLY A 170 1.59 12.13 11.48
N LEU A 171 2.45 12.11 12.49
CA LEU A 171 3.37 11.01 12.72
C LEU A 171 3.48 10.73 14.21
N ALA A 172 4.00 9.58 14.58
CA ALA A 172 4.35 9.25 15.94
C ALA A 172 5.75 8.65 15.99
N PHE A 173 6.52 9.05 16.99
CA PHE A 173 7.72 8.33 17.41
C PHE A 173 7.32 7.21 18.36
N ARG A 174 8.14 6.17 18.43
CA ARG A 174 8.16 5.26 19.57
C ARG A 174 9.48 5.43 20.32
N ARG A 175 9.45 5.22 21.63
CA ARG A 175 10.67 5.15 22.43
C ARG A 175 11.43 3.87 22.09
N ASP A 176 12.73 3.91 22.28
CA ASP A 176 13.57 2.72 22.28
C ASP A 176 13.11 1.74 23.38
N ALA A 177 13.27 0.43 23.16
CA ALA A 177 12.69 -0.58 24.06
C ALA A 177 13.33 -0.58 25.46
N ASP A 178 14.60 -0.22 25.55
CA ASP A 178 15.35 -0.10 26.81
C ASP A 178 15.12 1.26 27.50
N THR A 179 14.42 2.19 26.85
CA THR A 179 14.08 3.49 27.41
C THR A 179 12.87 3.39 28.35
N PRO A 180 12.97 3.87 29.61
CA PRO A 180 11.85 3.86 30.56
C PRO A 180 10.64 4.65 30.08
N SER A 181 9.45 4.24 30.53
CA SER A 181 8.21 4.99 30.32
C SER A 181 8.29 6.40 30.95
N PHE A 182 7.54 7.34 30.38
CA PHE A 182 7.46 8.72 30.88
C PHE A 182 6.10 9.36 30.55
N GLU A 183 5.66 10.30 31.38
CA GLU A 183 4.34 10.93 31.25
C GLU A 183 4.38 12.45 31.00
N ASP A 184 5.48 13.13 31.35
CA ASP A 184 5.54 14.61 31.40
C ASP A 184 6.81 15.19 30.73
N GLY A 185 6.97 14.96 29.42
CA GLY A 185 8.00 15.59 28.60
C GLY A 185 7.50 16.83 27.84
N VAL A 186 8.36 17.81 27.60
CA VAL A 186 8.05 18.96 26.73
C VAL A 186 9.21 19.25 25.77
N ALA A 187 8.89 19.46 24.49
CA ALA A 187 9.85 19.97 23.52
C ALA A 187 9.29 21.16 22.73
N LEU A 188 10.17 22.02 22.23
CA LEU A 188 9.83 23.05 21.23
C LEU A 188 10.29 22.57 19.86
N LEU A 189 9.33 22.12 19.07
CA LEU A 189 9.57 21.39 17.83
C LEU A 189 9.14 22.22 16.60
N THR A 190 9.89 22.10 15.51
CA THR A 190 9.42 22.43 14.17
C THR A 190 9.69 21.24 13.28
N MET A 191 8.66 20.79 12.55
CA MET A 191 8.79 19.73 11.56
C MET A 191 8.38 20.18 10.18
N ARG A 192 9.16 19.75 9.18
CA ARG A 192 8.86 20.00 7.77
C ARG A 192 8.97 18.74 6.96
N LEU A 193 8.09 18.60 5.97
CA LEU A 193 8.14 17.51 5.00
C LEU A 193 8.44 18.05 3.61
N SER A 194 9.10 17.23 2.80
CA SER A 194 9.34 17.49 1.37
C SER A 194 9.49 16.18 0.62
N THR A 195 9.06 16.15 -0.64
CA THR A 195 9.40 15.08 -1.56
C THR A 195 10.77 15.40 -2.10
N THR A 196 11.67 14.43 -2.19
CA THR A 196 13.05 14.65 -2.62
C THR A 196 13.52 13.56 -3.57
N ALA A 197 14.40 13.94 -4.50
CA ALA A 197 15.15 13.00 -5.34
C ALA A 197 16.41 12.47 -4.64
N THR A 198 16.78 13.03 -3.48
CA THR A 198 17.89 12.52 -2.67
C THR A 198 17.59 11.10 -2.22
N ALA A 199 18.46 10.16 -2.57
CA ALA A 199 18.35 8.79 -2.11
C ALA A 199 18.80 8.65 -0.64
N PRO A 200 18.30 7.64 0.08
CA PRO A 200 18.98 7.12 1.27
C PRO A 200 20.48 6.96 1.04
N ASP A 201 21.27 7.16 2.10
CA ASP A 201 22.74 7.27 2.09
C ASP A 201 23.40 8.29 1.14
N ALA A 202 22.61 9.11 0.43
CA ALA A 202 23.12 10.11 -0.51
C ALA A 202 22.88 11.57 -0.06
N MET A 203 22.51 11.78 1.21
CA MET A 203 22.19 13.11 1.74
C MET A 203 23.38 14.07 1.67
N SER A 204 23.10 15.31 1.27
CA SER A 204 24.07 16.41 1.33
C SER A 204 24.29 16.87 2.78
N ALA A 205 25.49 17.37 3.04
CA ALA A 205 25.79 18.11 4.26
C ALA A 205 24.99 19.42 4.34
N THR A 206 24.67 20.05 3.21
CA THR A 206 23.93 21.31 3.19
C THR A 206 22.44 21.01 3.26
N PHE A 207 21.77 21.34 4.38
CA PHE A 207 20.34 21.00 4.58
C PHE A 207 19.43 21.54 3.47
N ALA A 208 19.76 22.69 2.89
CA ALA A 208 18.98 23.30 1.81
C ALA A 208 19.02 22.50 0.50
N GLU A 209 20.04 21.65 0.29
CA GLU A 209 20.21 20.85 -0.93
C GLU A 209 19.41 19.54 -0.91
N ASN A 210 18.91 19.12 0.26
CA ASN A 210 18.17 17.87 0.39
C ASN A 210 16.67 18.00 0.11
N TYR A 211 16.13 19.22 0.12
CA TYR A 211 14.71 19.46 -0.19
C TYR A 211 14.41 19.31 -1.67
N GLY A 212 13.19 18.90 -1.98
CA GLY A 212 12.56 19.19 -3.27
C GLY A 212 11.83 20.52 -3.25
N ASN A 213 10.93 20.70 -4.21
CA ASN A 213 10.25 21.98 -4.45
C ASN A 213 8.99 22.19 -3.60
N ASN A 214 8.58 21.20 -2.81
CA ASN A 214 7.28 21.16 -2.11
C ASN A 214 7.42 21.13 -0.59
N VAL A 215 8.35 21.90 -0.02
CA VAL A 215 8.58 21.93 1.44
C VAL A 215 7.37 22.52 2.17
N VAL A 216 6.82 21.78 3.14
CA VAL A 216 5.71 22.21 4.00
C VAL A 216 6.14 22.13 5.46
N THR A 217 5.90 23.20 6.23
CA THR A 217 6.00 23.11 7.70
C THR A 217 4.71 22.50 8.23
N VAL A 218 4.79 21.24 8.66
CA VAL A 218 3.63 20.45 9.10
C VAL A 218 3.33 20.65 10.58
N TYR A 219 4.35 20.99 11.38
CA TYR A 219 4.19 21.31 12.81
C TYR A 219 5.17 22.40 13.25
N SER A 220 4.74 23.31 14.12
CA SER A 220 5.62 24.25 14.80
C SER A 220 5.00 24.68 16.13
N GLY A 221 5.66 24.39 17.25
CA GLY A 221 5.15 24.74 18.57
C GLY A 221 5.74 23.88 19.69
N ALA A 222 5.30 24.19 20.91
CA ALA A 222 5.59 23.34 22.06
C ALA A 222 4.69 22.10 22.01
N ILE A 223 5.28 20.93 22.22
CA ILE A 223 4.61 19.64 22.23
C ILE A 223 4.79 18.96 23.59
N GLN A 224 3.70 18.37 24.11
CA GLN A 224 3.77 17.46 25.25
C GLN A 224 4.14 16.07 24.75
N LEU A 225 5.09 15.44 25.41
CA LEU A 225 5.63 14.14 25.06
C LEU A 225 5.28 13.18 26.19
N ALA A 226 4.67 12.06 25.85
CA ALA A 226 4.38 10.98 26.78
C ALA A 226 4.50 9.64 26.06
N SER A 227 5.06 8.65 26.73
CA SER A 227 4.97 7.23 26.40
C SER A 227 4.85 6.45 27.71
N PRO A 228 3.65 6.38 28.28
CA PRO A 228 3.41 5.80 29.60
C PRO A 228 3.43 4.27 29.59
N THR A 229 3.21 3.64 28.44
CA THR A 229 3.08 2.19 28.37
C THR A 229 4.46 1.54 28.46
N GLU A 230 4.64 0.60 29.40
CA GLU A 230 5.88 -0.18 29.54
C GLU A 230 6.06 -1.19 28.39
N SER A 231 7.31 -1.36 27.92
CA SER A 231 7.63 -2.38 26.91
C SER A 231 7.68 -3.75 27.55
N GLN A 232 7.23 -4.77 26.82
CA GLN A 232 7.60 -6.14 27.16
C GLN A 232 9.07 -6.36 26.77
N PRO A 233 9.86 -7.13 27.55
CA PRO A 233 11.24 -7.44 27.19
C PRO A 233 11.34 -8.07 25.79
N GLY A 234 12.15 -7.47 24.91
CA GLY A 234 12.33 -7.92 23.53
C GLY A 234 11.16 -7.60 22.59
N SER A 235 10.29 -6.66 22.95
CA SER A 235 9.23 -6.13 22.08
C SER A 235 9.37 -4.62 21.92
N PRO A 236 9.07 -4.07 20.74
CA PRO A 236 9.11 -2.63 20.53
C PRO A 236 8.11 -1.91 21.43
N ALA A 237 8.44 -0.67 21.83
CA ALA A 237 7.49 0.19 22.50
C ALA A 237 6.36 0.64 21.55
N PRO A 238 5.18 1.00 22.08
CA PRO A 238 4.13 1.56 21.26
C PRO A 238 4.47 2.97 20.74
N PHE A 239 3.94 3.30 19.57
CA PHE A 239 4.01 4.65 18.97
C PHE A 239 3.08 5.64 19.69
N GLU A 240 3.50 6.11 20.85
CA GLU A 240 2.70 7.00 21.73
C GLU A 240 3.11 8.46 21.66
N ILE A 241 4.29 8.76 21.12
CA ILE A 241 4.82 10.12 21.01
C ILE A 241 4.27 10.76 19.72
N ALA A 242 2.98 11.05 19.72
CA ALA A 242 2.26 11.54 18.55
C ALA A 242 2.48 13.03 18.30
N VAL A 243 2.74 13.37 17.04
CA VAL A 243 2.82 14.75 16.56
C VAL A 243 1.76 14.98 15.47
N PRO A 244 0.65 15.65 15.81
CA PRO A 244 -0.40 15.95 14.85
C PRO A 244 0.08 17.01 13.87
N PHE A 245 -0.22 16.88 12.58
CA PHE A 245 0.11 17.94 11.63
C PHE A 245 -0.92 19.06 11.67
N SER A 246 -0.43 20.29 11.85
CA SER A 246 -1.20 21.52 11.67
C SER A 246 -1.49 21.84 10.20
N ALA A 247 -0.68 21.30 9.29
CA ALA A 247 -0.89 21.34 7.85
C ALA A 247 -0.63 19.94 7.26
N PRO A 248 -1.61 19.31 6.61
CA PRO A 248 -1.42 18.00 5.99
C PRO A 248 -0.43 18.07 4.82
N TYR A 249 0.19 16.94 4.51
CA TYR A 249 1.19 16.85 3.44
C TYR A 249 0.77 15.82 2.39
N ASN A 250 0.60 16.26 1.14
CA ASN A 250 0.32 15.37 0.02
C ASN A 250 1.62 14.70 -0.43
N TYR A 251 1.66 13.37 -0.36
CA TYR A 251 2.81 12.58 -0.74
C TYR A 251 2.43 11.54 -1.79
N ASP A 252 3.17 11.50 -2.89
CA ASP A 252 3.11 10.43 -3.89
C ASP A 252 4.52 9.80 -3.98
N PRO A 253 4.70 8.54 -3.56
CA PRO A 253 5.99 7.86 -3.66
C PRO A 253 6.53 7.77 -5.10
N ALA A 254 5.66 7.91 -6.11
CA ALA A 254 6.09 7.99 -7.50
C ALA A 254 6.87 9.29 -7.83
N ASP A 255 6.70 10.35 -7.04
CA ASP A 255 7.39 11.64 -7.22
C ASP A 255 8.75 11.70 -6.51
N GLY A 256 9.06 10.73 -5.63
CA GLY A 256 10.34 10.62 -4.95
C GLY A 256 10.23 10.20 -3.48
N ASN A 257 11.37 10.23 -2.79
CA ASN A 257 11.50 9.86 -1.38
C ASN A 257 10.89 10.92 -0.46
N LEU A 258 10.55 10.54 0.76
CA LEU A 258 10.05 11.48 1.78
C LEU A 258 11.23 12.00 2.61
N LEU A 259 11.42 13.32 2.63
CA LEU A 259 12.33 14.00 3.55
C LEU A 259 11.54 14.53 4.75
N VAL A 260 11.97 14.17 5.95
CA VAL A 260 11.46 14.67 7.24
C VAL A 260 12.53 15.55 7.87
N GLU A 261 12.28 16.84 8.03
CA GLU A 261 13.12 17.72 8.84
C GLU A 261 12.53 17.87 10.25
N ILE A 262 13.38 17.71 11.26
CA ILE A 262 13.07 17.83 12.67
C ILE A 262 14.01 18.86 13.29
N ILE A 263 13.47 19.92 13.87
CA ILE A 263 14.23 20.97 14.57
C ILE A 263 13.74 21.06 16.00
N VAL A 264 14.59 20.71 16.96
CA VAL A 264 14.32 20.76 18.40
C VAL A 264 15.06 21.93 19.03
N ARG A 265 14.31 22.94 19.48
CA ARG A 265 14.84 24.19 20.07
C ARG A 265 14.78 24.22 21.60
N SER A 266 14.08 23.27 22.19
CA SER A 266 14.02 22.99 23.62
C SER A 266 13.65 21.53 23.76
N ALA A 267 14.31 20.81 24.67
CA ALA A 267 14.05 19.40 24.95
C ALA A 267 14.00 19.21 26.47
N ALA A 268 13.07 18.37 26.94
CA ALA A 268 12.98 17.99 28.35
C ALA A 268 14.07 16.98 28.76
N GLY A 269 14.89 16.49 27.82
CA GLY A 269 15.86 15.42 28.09
C GLY A 269 15.17 14.09 28.41
N ILE A 270 14.00 13.87 27.81
CA ILE A 270 13.35 12.55 27.84
C ILE A 270 14.21 11.54 27.07
N GLY A 271 13.99 10.24 27.30
CA GLY A 271 14.86 9.16 26.82
C GLY A 271 14.95 9.00 25.30
N TRP A 272 15.49 7.88 24.86
CA TRP A 272 15.84 7.67 23.46
C TRP A 272 14.64 7.20 22.63
N ASN A 273 14.60 7.62 21.37
CA ASN A 273 13.66 7.07 20.40
C ASN A 273 14.26 5.84 19.73
N ASP A 274 13.40 5.00 19.20
CA ASP A 274 13.80 3.86 18.38
C ASP A 274 14.31 4.34 17.02
N GLN A 275 15.33 3.65 16.52
CA GLN A 275 16.05 4.00 15.30
C GLN A 275 16.43 2.73 14.53
N SER A 276 16.29 2.79 13.21
CA SER A 276 17.01 1.87 12.32
C SER A 276 18.38 2.43 11.92
N ASN A 277 19.38 1.55 11.74
CA ASN A 277 20.76 1.97 11.44
C ASN A 277 21.43 1.21 10.29
N GLU A 278 20.66 0.42 9.54
CA GLU A 278 21.18 -0.47 8.50
C GLU A 278 21.25 0.22 7.14
N LEU A 279 22.24 -0.13 6.31
CA LEU A 279 22.40 0.49 4.98
C LEU A 279 21.29 0.10 3.97
N ASP A 280 20.54 -0.96 4.25
CA ASP A 280 19.48 -1.47 3.39
C ASP A 280 18.07 -1.23 3.96
N ASP A 281 17.96 -0.48 5.07
CA ASP A 281 16.68 -0.04 5.64
C ASP A 281 15.93 0.94 4.71
N HIS A 282 16.62 1.46 3.70
CA HIS A 282 16.13 2.48 2.78
C HIS A 282 15.84 3.82 3.47
N ALA A 283 16.60 4.16 4.49
CA ALA A 283 16.59 5.47 5.13
C ALA A 283 18.01 5.95 5.46
N SER A 284 18.13 7.23 5.78
CA SER A 284 19.37 7.81 6.33
C SER A 284 19.09 9.19 6.89
N ARG A 285 20.06 9.75 7.62
CA ARG A 285 19.93 11.08 8.22
C ARG A 285 21.18 11.93 8.09
N ALA A 286 20.94 13.22 8.15
CA ALA A 286 21.94 14.27 8.27
C ALA A 286 21.54 15.18 9.43
N PHE A 287 22.44 15.44 10.39
CA PHE A 287 22.09 16.25 11.55
C PHE A 287 23.22 17.10 12.12
N SER A 288 22.84 18.10 12.92
CA SER A 288 23.72 18.93 13.73
C SER A 288 23.06 19.19 15.09
N LEU A 289 23.86 19.22 16.17
CA LEU A 289 23.39 19.55 17.52
C LEU A 289 23.16 21.07 17.74
N SER A 290 23.08 21.83 16.64
CA SER A 290 22.73 23.24 16.64
C SER A 290 21.46 23.42 15.80
N PRO A 291 20.32 23.79 16.42
CA PRO A 291 19.04 23.95 15.71
C PRO A 291 19.05 24.98 14.58
N ASP A 292 20.03 25.89 14.59
CA ASP A 292 20.19 26.96 13.60
C ASP A 292 21.30 26.67 12.58
N ALA A 293 21.91 25.48 12.60
CA ALA A 293 22.94 25.10 11.65
C ALA A 293 22.38 25.07 10.21
N THR A 294 23.14 25.57 9.26
CA THR A 294 22.82 25.46 7.83
C THR A 294 23.40 24.20 7.18
N GLN A 295 24.33 23.54 7.87
CA GLN A 295 24.98 22.30 7.44
C GLN A 295 24.92 21.26 8.55
N ALA A 296 24.75 20.00 8.17
CA ALA A 296 24.90 18.84 9.01
C ALA A 296 26.37 18.66 9.43
N THR A 297 26.57 18.30 10.69
CA THR A 297 27.87 17.91 11.24
C THR A 297 28.10 16.41 11.06
N TYR A 298 27.02 15.63 11.09
CA TYR A 298 27.03 14.17 10.98
C TYR A 298 26.08 13.73 9.88
N ARG A 299 26.43 12.62 9.22
CA ARG A 299 25.60 11.88 8.29
C ARG A 299 25.89 10.39 8.48
N ASP A 300 24.85 9.59 8.60
CA ASP A 300 24.91 8.15 8.77
C ASP A 300 23.68 7.48 8.15
N SER A 301 23.68 6.15 8.10
CA SER A 301 22.55 5.31 7.65
C SER A 301 21.44 5.20 8.69
N GLY A 302 21.48 6.01 9.75
CA GLY A 302 20.45 6.00 10.78
C GLY A 302 19.19 6.74 10.37
N ALA A 303 18.03 6.31 10.86
CA ALA A 303 16.79 7.10 10.84
C ALA A 303 15.86 6.69 11.98
N ASP A 304 15.10 7.64 12.53
CA ASP A 304 14.06 7.35 13.50
C ASP A 304 13.03 6.38 12.91
N VAL A 305 12.55 5.42 13.71
CA VAL A 305 11.40 4.60 13.31
C VAL A 305 10.14 5.40 13.57
N LEU A 306 9.39 5.73 12.51
CA LEU A 306 8.22 6.59 12.55
C LEU A 306 6.97 5.86 12.07
N ARG A 307 5.84 6.05 12.76
CA ARG A 307 4.53 5.70 12.22
C ARG A 307 3.85 6.94 11.67
N PHE A 308 3.42 6.94 10.42
CA PHE A 308 2.62 8.00 9.84
C PHE A 308 1.12 7.71 9.97
N ASP A 309 0.38 8.74 10.35
CA ASP A 309 -1.08 8.75 10.20
C ASP A 309 -1.39 9.32 8.81
N TYR A 310 -2.11 8.56 7.98
CA TYR A 310 -2.37 8.94 6.60
C TYR A 310 -3.81 8.65 6.17
N THR A 311 -4.23 9.31 5.11
CA THR A 311 -5.47 9.00 4.39
C THR A 311 -5.14 8.75 2.92
N PRO A 312 -5.67 7.67 2.31
CA PRO A 312 -5.57 7.43 0.87
C PRO A 312 -5.94 8.66 0.03
N ALA A 313 -5.23 8.89 -1.07
CA ALA A 313 -5.50 9.98 -1.98
C ALA A 313 -5.35 9.55 -3.45
N GLY A 314 -6.00 10.29 -4.35
CA GLY A 314 -5.93 10.00 -5.79
C GLY A 314 -6.69 8.72 -6.17
N PRO A 315 -6.30 8.05 -7.28
CA PRO A 315 -6.98 6.85 -7.73
C PRO A 315 -6.77 5.68 -6.77
N LEU A 316 -7.81 4.85 -6.60
CA LEU A 316 -7.77 3.69 -5.73
C LEU A 316 -6.83 2.58 -6.23
N LEU A 317 -6.56 2.54 -7.54
CA LEU A 317 -5.63 1.63 -8.17
C LEU A 317 -4.51 2.43 -8.83
N ARG A 318 -3.30 1.88 -8.84
CA ARG A 318 -2.19 2.37 -9.66
C ARG A 318 -1.50 1.22 -10.34
N ILE A 319 -1.30 1.36 -11.65
CA ILE A 319 -0.47 0.47 -12.46
C ILE A 319 0.97 1.01 -12.44
N SER A 320 1.94 0.14 -12.18
CA SER A 320 3.36 0.48 -12.13
C SER A 320 4.19 -0.52 -12.95
N PRO A 321 5.24 -0.08 -13.67
CA PRO A 321 5.62 1.32 -13.90
C PRO A 321 4.60 2.03 -14.81
N ALA A 322 4.46 3.36 -14.69
CA ALA A 322 3.60 4.15 -15.58
C ALA A 322 3.93 3.90 -17.07
N GLY A 323 2.97 3.97 -17.98
CA GLY A 323 3.12 3.60 -19.38
C GLY A 323 4.21 4.36 -20.15
N GLY A 324 4.42 3.94 -21.40
CA GLY A 324 5.31 4.59 -22.35
C GLY A 324 6.23 3.61 -23.08
N TRP A 325 7.29 4.16 -23.67
CA TRP A 325 8.27 3.42 -24.45
C TRP A 325 9.12 2.50 -23.57
N ARG A 326 9.37 1.28 -24.05
CA ARG A 326 10.08 0.23 -23.32
C ARG A 326 11.03 -0.55 -24.21
N GLU A 327 12.23 -0.79 -23.72
CA GLU A 327 13.24 -1.64 -24.36
C GLU A 327 13.11 -3.08 -23.85
N GLY A 328 12.15 -3.83 -24.40
CA GLY A 328 11.90 -5.22 -24.03
C GLY A 328 10.73 -5.40 -23.04
N PRO A 329 10.64 -6.57 -22.40
CA PRO A 329 9.52 -6.90 -21.52
C PRO A 329 9.41 -5.98 -20.30
N VAL A 330 8.18 -5.81 -19.82
CA VAL A 330 7.86 -4.96 -18.67
C VAL A 330 7.16 -5.78 -17.60
N LEU A 331 7.70 -5.79 -16.39
CA LEU A 331 6.99 -6.33 -15.24
C LEU A 331 6.04 -5.26 -14.70
N VAL A 332 4.73 -5.50 -14.81
CA VAL A 332 3.66 -4.61 -14.38
C VAL A 332 3.07 -5.10 -13.07
N THR A 333 2.93 -4.19 -12.11
CA THR A 333 2.25 -4.40 -10.84
C THR A 333 1.06 -3.47 -10.69
N ILE A 334 0.07 -3.88 -9.90
CA ILE A 334 -1.05 -3.04 -9.47
C ILE A 334 -0.98 -2.87 -7.96
N SER A 335 -0.95 -1.62 -7.49
CA SER A 335 -1.14 -1.25 -6.08
C SER A 335 -2.58 -0.80 -5.88
N SER A 336 -3.15 -1.06 -4.70
CA SER A 336 -4.56 -0.78 -4.42
C SER A 336 -4.79 -0.23 -3.00
N TRP A 337 -5.55 0.86 -2.89
CA TRP A 337 -6.22 1.29 -1.65
C TRP A 337 -7.61 0.63 -1.49
N GLN A 338 -8.13 0.00 -2.54
CA GLN A 338 -9.43 -0.66 -2.50
C GLN A 338 -9.38 -1.89 -1.60
N THR A 339 -10.15 -1.84 -0.51
CA THR A 339 -10.39 -2.99 0.38
C THR A 339 -11.63 -3.74 -0.06
N GLY A 340 -11.51 -5.06 -0.24
CA GLY A 340 -12.61 -5.91 -0.69
C GLY A 340 -12.87 -5.82 -2.21
N GLY A 341 -13.32 -6.94 -2.77
CA GLY A 341 -13.41 -7.13 -4.22
C GLY A 341 -12.14 -7.70 -4.83
N VAL A 342 -12.17 -7.98 -6.14
CA VAL A 342 -11.07 -8.57 -6.89
C VAL A 342 -10.67 -7.69 -8.05
N ILE A 343 -9.37 -7.54 -8.31
CA ILE A 343 -8.86 -6.73 -9.41
C ILE A 343 -8.92 -7.53 -10.71
N ARG A 344 -9.63 -7.02 -11.71
CA ARG A 344 -9.72 -7.60 -13.06
C ARG A 344 -8.99 -6.71 -14.05
N TYR A 345 -8.43 -7.30 -15.10
CA TYR A 345 -7.65 -6.55 -16.09
C TYR A 345 -7.89 -7.03 -17.53
N THR A 346 -7.50 -6.19 -18.47
CA THR A 346 -7.43 -6.48 -19.91
C THR A 346 -6.10 -5.96 -20.47
N LEU A 347 -5.64 -6.55 -21.57
CA LEU A 347 -4.35 -6.23 -22.19
C LEU A 347 -4.51 -5.66 -23.62
N ASP A 348 -5.75 -5.60 -24.10
CA ASP A 348 -6.14 -5.16 -25.44
C ASP A 348 -6.84 -3.79 -25.44
N GLY A 349 -6.87 -3.11 -24.29
CA GLY A 349 -7.52 -1.82 -24.12
C GLY A 349 -9.05 -1.86 -24.00
N SER A 350 -9.68 -3.04 -24.01
CA SER A 350 -11.11 -3.17 -23.69
C SER A 350 -11.38 -2.88 -22.21
N GLU A 351 -12.57 -2.39 -21.86
CA GLU A 351 -12.90 -2.18 -20.43
C GLU A 351 -12.97 -3.52 -19.69
N PRO A 352 -12.35 -3.66 -18.51
CA PRO A 352 -12.46 -4.87 -17.72
C PRO A 352 -13.91 -5.08 -17.25
N THR A 353 -14.30 -6.34 -17.15
CA THR A 353 -15.59 -6.78 -16.60
C THR A 353 -15.35 -7.73 -15.43
N ALA A 354 -16.38 -8.06 -14.67
CA ALA A 354 -16.28 -9.07 -13.60
C ALA A 354 -15.81 -10.45 -14.08
N THR A 355 -15.95 -10.73 -15.39
CA THR A 355 -15.50 -11.97 -16.04
C THR A 355 -14.12 -11.87 -16.72
N SER A 356 -13.51 -10.68 -16.74
CA SER A 356 -12.16 -10.51 -17.26
C SER A 356 -11.12 -11.27 -16.40
N PRO A 357 -9.90 -11.50 -16.90
CA PRO A 357 -8.83 -12.14 -16.14
C PRO A 357 -8.60 -11.50 -14.75
N LEU A 358 -8.35 -12.34 -13.74
CA LEU A 358 -8.04 -11.93 -12.36
C LEU A 358 -6.56 -11.55 -12.24
N TYR A 359 -6.26 -10.41 -11.63
CA TYR A 359 -4.90 -10.03 -11.27
C TYR A 359 -4.53 -10.66 -9.91
N GLU A 360 -3.65 -11.66 -9.94
CA GLU A 360 -3.17 -12.37 -8.73
C GLU A 360 -1.68 -12.09 -8.44
N HIS A 361 -0.91 -11.83 -9.50
CA HIS A 361 0.54 -11.64 -9.44
C HIS A 361 0.98 -10.58 -10.47
N PRO A 362 2.17 -9.99 -10.30
CA PRO A 362 2.79 -9.14 -11.31
C PRO A 362 2.79 -9.78 -12.70
N LEU A 363 2.51 -8.98 -13.74
CA LEU A 363 2.35 -9.43 -15.12
C LEU A 363 3.55 -9.01 -15.96
N ASN A 364 4.19 -9.97 -16.63
CA ASN A 364 5.27 -9.68 -17.57
C ASN A 364 4.72 -9.45 -18.99
N LEU A 365 4.79 -8.22 -19.48
CA LEU A 365 4.30 -7.83 -20.80
C LEU A 365 5.44 -7.93 -21.82
N GLU A 366 5.32 -8.78 -22.83
CA GLU A 366 6.38 -9.00 -23.84
C GLU A 366 6.29 -8.07 -25.06
N GLY A 367 5.16 -7.39 -25.27
CA GLY A 367 4.88 -6.56 -26.46
C GLY A 367 4.13 -5.28 -26.12
N SER A 368 3.83 -4.48 -27.14
CA SER A 368 3.00 -3.28 -26.96
C SER A 368 1.61 -3.69 -26.47
N THR A 369 1.13 -3.04 -25.41
CA THR A 369 -0.03 -3.46 -24.63
C THR A 369 -0.80 -2.22 -24.15
N ILE A 370 -2.12 -2.22 -24.30
CA ILE A 370 -3.00 -1.26 -23.62
C ILE A 370 -3.57 -1.98 -22.40
N PHE A 371 -2.99 -1.73 -21.25
CA PHE A 371 -3.36 -2.37 -20.00
C PHE A 371 -4.49 -1.58 -19.36
N ARG A 372 -5.59 -2.23 -18.98
CA ARG A 372 -6.64 -1.61 -18.15
C ARG A 372 -6.98 -2.50 -16.97
N ALA A 373 -7.33 -1.90 -15.84
CA ALA A 373 -7.76 -2.63 -14.65
C ALA A 373 -8.81 -1.88 -13.83
N ALA A 374 -9.68 -2.64 -13.18
CA ALA A 374 -10.63 -2.15 -12.18
C ALA A 374 -10.91 -3.27 -11.15
N ALA A 375 -11.30 -2.89 -9.94
CA ALA A 375 -11.73 -3.83 -8.93
C ALA A 375 -13.25 -4.06 -8.99
N PHE A 376 -13.68 -5.28 -8.67
CA PHE A 376 -15.07 -5.72 -8.73
C PHE A 376 -15.49 -6.44 -7.45
N ALA A 377 -16.67 -6.11 -6.92
CA ALA A 377 -17.34 -6.86 -5.88
C ALA A 377 -18.53 -7.61 -6.51
N GLY A 378 -18.36 -8.91 -6.77
CA GLY A 378 -19.26 -9.65 -7.64
C GLY A 378 -19.25 -9.07 -9.06
N ASP A 379 -20.43 -8.71 -9.59
CA ASP A 379 -20.57 -8.12 -10.92
C ASP A 379 -20.44 -6.58 -10.95
N GLN A 380 -20.30 -5.94 -9.78
CA GLN A 380 -20.28 -4.48 -9.68
C GLN A 380 -18.84 -3.94 -9.64
N PRO A 381 -18.47 -2.98 -10.51
CA PRO A 381 -17.20 -2.28 -10.39
C PRO A 381 -17.21 -1.40 -9.13
N VAL A 382 -16.13 -1.46 -8.35
CA VAL A 382 -15.95 -0.69 -7.10
C VAL A 382 -14.82 0.33 -7.20
N THR A 383 -14.08 0.35 -8.30
CA THR A 383 -13.11 1.40 -8.64
C THR A 383 -13.40 1.94 -10.03
N GLU A 384 -12.87 3.13 -10.33
CA GLU A 384 -12.72 3.56 -11.72
C GLU A 384 -11.75 2.61 -12.47
N VAL A 385 -11.86 2.60 -13.80
CA VAL A 385 -10.89 1.89 -14.64
C VAL A 385 -9.63 2.74 -14.76
N VAL A 386 -8.51 2.17 -14.33
CA VAL A 386 -7.18 2.72 -14.57
C VAL A 386 -6.56 2.06 -15.80
N GLY A 387 -5.75 2.80 -16.55
CA GLY A 387 -5.11 2.26 -17.74
C GLY A 387 -3.74 2.84 -18.00
N GLU A 388 -2.86 2.00 -18.55
CA GLU A 388 -1.51 2.36 -18.96
C GLU A 388 -1.22 1.78 -20.35
N THR A 389 -0.45 2.51 -21.14
CA THR A 389 -0.08 2.04 -22.48
C THR A 389 1.42 1.82 -22.58
N TYR A 390 1.82 0.57 -22.82
CA TYR A 390 3.20 0.18 -23.00
C TYR A 390 3.50 0.01 -24.49
N VAL A 391 4.62 0.57 -24.91
CA VAL A 391 5.05 0.51 -26.31
C VAL A 391 6.43 -0.14 -26.38
N ASN A 392 6.53 -1.32 -26.99
CA ASN A 392 7.78 -2.06 -27.10
C ASN A 392 8.60 -1.60 -28.32
N SER A 393 9.82 -1.12 -28.09
CA SER A 393 10.73 -0.62 -29.13
C SER A 393 11.18 -1.69 -30.15
N ARG A 394 11.11 -2.97 -29.79
CA ARG A 394 11.45 -4.09 -30.68
C ARG A 394 10.32 -4.50 -31.61
N GLN A 395 9.13 -3.93 -31.45
CA GLN A 395 8.07 -3.93 -32.45
C GLN A 395 8.06 -2.55 -33.13
N PRO A 396 9.06 -2.23 -33.97
CA PRO A 396 9.02 -0.98 -34.73
C PRO A 396 7.69 -0.94 -35.49
N LEU A 397 7.15 0.26 -35.69
CA LEU A 397 6.01 0.47 -36.56
C LEU A 397 6.30 -0.15 -37.93
N MET A 398 5.83 -1.36 -38.17
CA MET A 398 6.02 -2.05 -39.43
C MET A 398 4.97 -1.51 -40.38
N LEU A 399 5.34 -0.46 -41.13
CA LEU A 399 4.57 0.01 -42.27
C LEU A 399 4.61 -1.07 -43.37
N GLY A 400 3.70 -2.04 -43.26
CA GLY A 400 3.40 -2.95 -44.34
C GLY A 400 2.93 -2.13 -45.54
N GLY A 401 3.54 -2.34 -46.71
CA GLY A 401 3.36 -1.49 -47.90
C GLY A 401 1.90 -1.24 -48.26
N VAL A 402 1.66 -0.17 -49.03
CA VAL A 402 0.32 0.23 -49.47
C VAL A 402 -0.33 -0.89 -50.29
N ALA A 403 -1.37 -1.53 -49.74
CA ALA A 403 -2.21 -2.49 -50.45
C ALA A 403 -3.54 -1.85 -50.85
N GLY A 404 -4.03 -2.20 -52.05
CA GLY A 404 -5.39 -1.86 -52.47
C GLY A 404 -5.57 -0.48 -53.09
N LEU A 405 -4.67 -0.02 -53.98
CA LEU A 405 -4.91 1.17 -54.83
C LEU A 405 -6.09 1.03 -55.82
N ASP A 406 -6.93 0.02 -55.63
CA ASP A 406 -8.15 -0.22 -56.39
C ASP A 406 -9.14 0.88 -56.00
N GLY A 407 -9.30 1.88 -56.88
CA GLY A 407 -10.22 2.99 -56.64
C GLY A 407 -9.81 3.98 -55.55
N LYS A 408 -8.50 4.21 -55.29
CA LYS A 408 -7.95 5.22 -54.34
C LYS A 408 -8.01 4.88 -52.85
N GLN A 409 -8.39 3.65 -52.50
CA GLN A 409 -8.23 3.17 -51.14
C GLN A 409 -6.74 2.98 -50.81
N VAL A 410 -6.34 3.32 -49.60
CA VAL A 410 -4.98 3.13 -49.08
C VAL A 410 -5.10 2.36 -47.78
N THR A 411 -4.42 1.22 -47.72
CA THR A 411 -4.26 0.45 -46.48
C THR A 411 -2.81 0.50 -46.04
N LEU A 412 -2.57 1.05 -44.86
CA LEU A 412 -1.27 1.03 -44.18
C LEU A 412 -1.28 -0.18 -43.25
N GLY A 413 -0.34 -1.11 -43.44
CA GLY A 413 -0.09 -2.16 -42.46
C GLY A 413 0.57 -1.53 -41.23
N LEU A 414 0.04 -1.82 -40.06
CA LEU A 414 0.57 -1.46 -38.77
C LEU A 414 0.50 -2.72 -37.94
N ASP A 415 1.38 -3.67 -38.25
CA ASP A 415 1.40 -4.95 -37.53
C ASP A 415 1.85 -4.70 -36.07
N GLY A 416 0.99 -5.07 -35.11
CA GLY A 416 1.03 -4.57 -33.72
C GLY A 416 0.15 -3.34 -33.53
N TRP A 417 0.03 -2.77 -32.33
CA TRP A 417 -0.69 -1.49 -32.14
C TRP A 417 -2.22 -1.52 -32.39
N GLU A 418 -2.88 -2.68 -32.24
CA GLU A 418 -4.35 -2.76 -32.31
C GLU A 418 -4.98 -1.80 -31.29
N GLY A 419 -6.02 -1.05 -31.70
CA GLY A 419 -6.72 -0.11 -30.82
C GLY A 419 -6.13 1.30 -30.76
N PHE A 420 -4.87 1.49 -31.17
CA PHE A 420 -4.21 2.80 -31.18
C PHE A 420 -4.77 3.70 -32.29
N SER A 421 -4.91 4.99 -32.00
CA SER A 421 -5.39 6.00 -32.94
C SER A 421 -4.25 6.83 -33.52
N PHE A 422 -4.22 6.92 -34.84
CA PHE A 422 -3.23 7.71 -35.58
C PHE A 422 -3.92 8.74 -36.48
N GLU A 423 -3.45 9.99 -36.44
CA GLU A 423 -3.70 10.94 -37.51
C GLU A 423 -2.85 10.53 -38.71
N VAL A 424 -3.53 10.31 -39.83
CA VAL A 424 -2.90 9.99 -41.10
C VAL A 424 -2.63 11.28 -41.85
N LEU A 425 -1.37 11.54 -42.15
CA LEU A 425 -0.91 12.69 -42.92
C LEU A 425 -0.34 12.23 -44.26
N ALA A 426 -0.64 12.95 -45.34
CA ALA A 426 -0.12 12.64 -46.67
C ALA A 426 0.53 13.87 -47.32
N THR A 427 1.57 13.62 -48.14
CA THR A 427 2.28 14.67 -48.87
C THR A 427 2.78 14.17 -50.22
N THR A 428 3.04 15.11 -51.14
CA THR A 428 3.77 14.86 -52.40
C THR A 428 5.18 15.45 -52.40
N SER A 429 5.53 16.28 -51.40
CA SER A 429 6.73 17.11 -51.47
C SER A 429 7.49 17.23 -50.15
N TYR A 430 7.05 16.55 -49.08
CA TYR A 430 7.59 16.65 -47.71
C TYR A 430 7.51 18.04 -47.05
N ARG A 431 6.94 19.04 -47.72
CA ARG A 431 6.85 20.43 -47.22
C ARG A 431 5.48 20.75 -46.63
N THR A 432 4.44 20.18 -47.23
CA THR A 432 3.05 20.37 -46.82
C THR A 432 2.42 19.02 -46.60
N TRP A 433 1.85 18.83 -45.41
CA TRP A 433 1.18 17.60 -45.02
C TRP A 433 -0.31 17.88 -44.92
N THR A 434 -1.11 17.04 -45.58
CA THR A 434 -2.58 17.12 -45.55
C THR A 434 -3.10 15.98 -44.69
N SER A 435 -3.96 16.29 -43.74
CA SER A 435 -4.59 15.28 -42.89
C SER A 435 -5.67 14.52 -43.65
N HIS A 436 -5.67 13.20 -43.52
CA HIS A 436 -6.77 12.29 -43.87
C HIS A 436 -7.61 11.95 -42.62
N GLY A 437 -7.35 12.61 -41.49
CA GLY A 437 -8.03 12.44 -40.21
C GLY A 437 -7.43 11.34 -39.34
N VAL A 438 -8.02 11.20 -38.15
CA VAL A 438 -7.66 10.17 -37.16
C VAL A 438 -8.28 8.84 -37.53
N ARG A 439 -7.54 7.74 -37.36
CA ARG A 439 -7.96 6.37 -37.63
C ARG A 439 -7.46 5.44 -36.53
N VAL A 440 -8.34 4.55 -36.08
CA VAL A 440 -7.99 3.45 -35.18
C VAL A 440 -7.38 2.32 -36.00
N ASN A 441 -6.28 1.76 -35.51
CA ASN A 441 -5.67 0.57 -36.10
C ASN A 441 -6.51 -0.67 -35.75
N HIS A 442 -7.02 -1.36 -36.79
CA HIS A 442 -7.84 -2.55 -36.64
C HIS A 442 -7.33 -3.72 -37.47
N GLY A 443 -7.19 -4.88 -36.83
CA GLY A 443 -6.52 -6.06 -37.39
C GLY A 443 -5.11 -5.76 -37.90
N GLY A 444 -4.39 -4.86 -37.25
CA GLY A 444 -3.07 -4.37 -37.68
C GLY A 444 -3.09 -3.56 -38.98
N ARG A 445 -4.20 -2.90 -39.32
CA ARG A 445 -4.35 -2.06 -40.52
C ARG A 445 -5.10 -0.77 -40.26
N ILE A 446 -4.71 0.29 -40.98
CA ILE A 446 -5.50 1.51 -41.17
C ILE A 446 -5.87 1.66 -42.63
N THR A 447 -7.18 1.75 -42.92
CA THR A 447 -7.70 1.98 -44.28
C THR A 447 -8.36 3.35 -44.39
N PHE A 448 -8.02 4.10 -45.43
CA PHE A 448 -8.59 5.40 -45.74
C PHE A 448 -8.61 5.67 -47.25
N GLU A 449 -9.38 6.66 -47.68
CA GLU A 449 -9.38 7.12 -49.07
C GLU A 449 -8.37 8.25 -49.25
N ASP A 450 -7.50 8.14 -50.25
CA ASP A 450 -6.65 9.23 -50.72
C ASP A 450 -6.82 9.44 -52.23
N PRO A 451 -7.52 10.53 -52.64
CA PRO A 451 -7.76 10.83 -54.04
C PRO A 451 -6.52 10.94 -54.92
N LEU A 452 -5.36 11.16 -54.32
CA LEU A 452 -4.09 11.33 -55.03
C LEU A 452 -3.23 10.06 -55.04
N ALA A 453 -3.60 9.00 -54.31
CA ALA A 453 -2.74 7.83 -54.08
C ALA A 453 -2.22 7.15 -55.35
N ASN A 454 -2.97 7.21 -56.45
CA ASN A 454 -2.62 6.62 -57.75
C ASN A 454 -2.56 7.65 -58.90
N VAL A 455 -2.61 8.95 -58.58
CA VAL A 455 -2.64 10.04 -59.59
C VAL A 455 -1.29 10.75 -59.69
N VAL A 456 -0.53 10.79 -58.60
CA VAL A 456 0.78 11.47 -58.54
C VAL A 456 1.93 10.47 -58.62
N ALA A 457 3.09 10.93 -59.11
CA ALA A 457 4.28 10.09 -59.28
C ALA A 457 4.83 9.56 -57.96
N ALA A 458 4.66 10.30 -56.85
CA ALA A 458 5.02 9.85 -55.52
C ALA A 458 4.05 10.43 -54.49
N ARG A 459 3.65 9.57 -53.55
CA ARG A 459 2.79 9.91 -52.41
C ARG A 459 3.43 9.33 -51.16
N PHE A 460 3.61 10.17 -50.13
CA PHE A 460 4.24 9.78 -48.87
C PHE A 460 3.24 9.94 -47.74
N TYR A 461 3.28 9.03 -46.78
CA TYR A 461 2.40 9.02 -45.62
C TYR A 461 3.23 9.12 -44.34
N GLN A 462 2.68 9.83 -43.36
CA GLN A 462 3.17 9.92 -42.00
C GLN A 462 2.02 9.61 -41.07
N LEU A 463 2.30 8.84 -40.03
CA LEU A 463 1.37 8.57 -38.96
C LEU A 463 1.81 9.34 -37.74
N ARG A 464 0.90 10.13 -37.16
CA ARG A 464 1.09 10.76 -35.86
C ARG A 464 0.14 10.09 -34.88
N MET A 465 0.67 9.39 -33.89
CA MET A 465 -0.15 8.83 -32.82
C MET A 465 -0.88 9.97 -32.11
N VAL A 466 -2.19 9.81 -31.95
CA VAL A 466 -3.09 10.81 -31.34
C VAL A 466 -3.51 10.34 -29.96
N GLU A 467 -4.02 9.11 -29.90
CA GLU A 467 -4.41 8.44 -28.65
C GLU A 467 -3.82 7.02 -28.68
N PRO A 468 -3.27 6.56 -27.56
CA PRO A 468 -2.85 5.18 -27.41
C PRO A 468 -4.02 4.20 -27.47
#